data_AF-A0A2Z3KLK0-F1
#
_entry.id   AF-A0A2Z3KLK0-F1
#
_cell.length_a   1.000
_cell.length_b   1.000
_cell.length_c   1.000
_cell.angle_alpha   90.00
_cell.angle_beta   90.00
_cell.angle_gamma   90.00
#
_symmetry.space_group_name_H-M   'P 1'
#
loop_
_entity.id
_entity.type
_entity.pdbx_description
1 polymer ?
#
loop_
_entity_poly.entity_id
_entity_poly.type
_entity_poly.pdbx_seq_one_letter_code
_entity_poly.pdbx_strand_id
1 'polypeptide(L)'
;MNNFDILDTFFPRLAEFNEDSFPDKKFPLIVEKDNSLTIKEDKIGKEYVVQKIEKNYEIKYLIKDVKIVKDMGIFYSNYAEFILNPDLEISEKHFTIGDLEVDINNQPTLLFNAAHYDLTYDKDYREAISNHFIFTLSLKGESLNQENLEENLSKALFILGYYGNEFYKFYPSFFEYKDFYYEDSILKDTTPIDSRQQRNLEYNLGHFGDINHPTAIRFYNEGMQIKDKEISFQYFYKVLEHFWVIARKEKFKVLISNDPDNKNIDDLFNNVQNVFSNDEGTQLRILLESIETDITQLVKSASENKLSKKNSVKEFSRSLYSYRNSVVHAKDETNLTLKLPNIWENEKEKFWIEATRQISEILIEKYCLNIQ
;
A
#
# COMPACT_ATOMS: atom_id res chain seq x y z
N MET A 1 -3.28 4.42 -16.28
CA MET A 1 -3.81 3.09 -16.66
C MET A 1 -2.65 2.26 -17.17
N ASN A 2 -1.93 1.64 -16.25
CA ASN A 2 -1.24 0.37 -16.47
C ASN A 2 -1.87 -0.54 -15.43
N ASN A 3 -2.49 -1.63 -15.87
CA ASN A 3 -2.68 -2.77 -14.99
C ASN A 3 -1.26 -3.18 -14.60
N PHE A 4 -0.92 -3.06 -13.32
CA PHE A 4 0.27 -3.75 -12.84
C PHE A 4 -0.11 -5.23 -12.80
N ASP A 5 0.33 -5.95 -13.82
CA ASP A 5 0.15 -7.39 -13.97
C ASP A 5 0.97 -8.16 -12.93
N ILE A 6 0.69 -7.96 -11.63
CA ILE A 6 1.27 -8.80 -10.56
C ILE A 6 0.82 -10.25 -10.74
N LEU A 7 -0.33 -10.46 -11.41
CA LEU A 7 -0.90 -11.78 -11.66
C LEU A 7 -0.41 -12.47 -12.95
N ASP A 8 0.21 -11.78 -13.91
CA ASP A 8 0.62 -12.43 -15.19
C ASP A 8 2.02 -13.08 -15.14
N THR A 9 2.69 -13.04 -13.99
CA THR A 9 4.07 -13.52 -13.83
C THR A 9 4.21 -14.55 -12.72
N PHE A 10 3.22 -15.44 -12.58
CA PHE A 10 3.38 -16.64 -11.76
C PHE A 10 4.14 -17.70 -12.55
N PHE A 11 5.41 -17.87 -12.21
CA PHE A 11 6.20 -19.00 -12.71
C PHE A 11 6.26 -20.06 -11.61
N PRO A 12 5.62 -21.23 -11.79
CA PRO A 12 5.92 -22.37 -10.96
C PRO A 12 7.41 -22.68 -11.12
N ARG A 13 8.19 -22.52 -10.04
CA ARG A 13 9.59 -22.91 -10.03
C ARG A 13 9.78 -24.09 -9.08
N LEU A 14 10.77 -24.89 -9.44
CA LEU A 14 11.32 -25.88 -8.56
C LEU A 14 12.26 -25.14 -7.63
N ALA A 15 11.91 -25.04 -6.35
CA ALA A 15 12.85 -24.63 -5.33
C ALA A 15 14.03 -25.62 -5.28
N GLU A 16 15.21 -25.21 -4.81
CA GLU A 16 16.31 -26.13 -4.52
C GLU A 16 16.93 -25.80 -3.14
N PHE A 17 17.67 -26.74 -2.56
CA PHE A 17 18.26 -26.62 -1.22
C PHE A 17 19.70 -27.14 -1.22
N ASN A 18 20.55 -26.54 -0.39
CA ASN A 18 21.84 -27.11 -0.03
C ASN A 18 21.99 -27.10 1.50
N GLU A 19 22.35 -28.24 2.10
CA GLU A 19 22.57 -28.38 3.55
C GLU A 19 23.71 -27.48 4.05
N ASP A 20 24.72 -27.24 3.22
CA ASP A 20 25.87 -26.40 3.54
C ASP A 20 25.55 -24.89 3.61
N SER A 21 24.37 -24.47 3.13
CA SER A 21 23.97 -23.06 3.11
C SER A 21 23.46 -22.55 4.48
N PHE A 22 23.26 -23.42 5.47
CA PHE A 22 22.59 -23.05 6.73
C PHE A 22 23.22 -23.69 7.99
N PRO A 23 24.45 -23.31 8.36
CA PRO A 23 25.20 -23.97 9.44
C PRO A 23 24.64 -23.77 10.86
N ASP A 24 23.77 -22.77 11.10
CA ASP A 24 23.49 -22.27 12.46
C ASP A 24 22.01 -22.30 12.94
N LYS A 25 21.08 -22.97 12.24
CA LYS A 25 19.67 -23.00 12.68
C LYS A 25 19.25 -24.35 13.26
N LYS A 26 18.54 -24.34 14.39
CA LYS A 26 17.70 -25.47 14.83
C LYS A 26 16.68 -25.70 13.73
N PHE A 27 16.91 -26.72 12.92
CA PHE A 27 16.07 -26.97 11.76
C PHE A 27 14.61 -27.25 12.17
N PRO A 28 13.64 -26.89 11.32
CA PRO A 28 12.28 -27.41 11.41
C PRO A 28 12.27 -28.94 11.54
N LEU A 29 11.18 -29.54 12.04
CA LEU A 29 11.06 -31.00 12.09
C LEU A 29 11.17 -31.54 10.65
N ILE A 30 12.24 -32.31 10.38
CA ILE A 30 12.48 -32.96 9.08
C ILE A 30 12.12 -34.43 9.24
N VAL A 31 11.13 -34.88 8.47
CA VAL A 31 10.85 -36.32 8.32
C VAL A 31 11.28 -36.73 6.93
N GLU A 32 12.35 -37.51 6.86
CA GLU A 32 12.81 -38.14 5.63
C GLU A 32 12.00 -39.40 5.37
N LYS A 33 11.40 -39.49 4.17
CA LYS A 33 10.68 -40.68 3.73
C LYS A 33 10.80 -40.80 2.22
N ASP A 34 11.40 -41.91 1.77
CA ASP A 34 11.77 -42.11 0.37
C ASP A 34 12.59 -40.91 -0.16
N ASN A 35 12.66 -40.68 -1.47
CA ASN A 35 13.37 -39.52 -2.05
C ASN A 35 12.65 -38.16 -1.75
N SER A 36 12.18 -37.93 -0.54
CA SER A 36 11.52 -36.69 -0.12
C SER A 36 11.76 -36.34 1.35
N LEU A 37 11.86 -35.02 1.60
CA LEU A 37 11.93 -34.42 2.92
C LEU A 37 10.62 -33.67 3.19
N THR A 38 9.98 -33.94 4.32
CA THR A 38 8.87 -33.11 4.80
C THR A 38 9.42 -32.09 5.77
N ILE A 39 9.24 -30.80 5.48
CA ILE A 39 9.72 -29.69 6.29
C ILE A 39 8.53 -29.00 6.95
N LYS A 40 8.64 -28.76 8.27
CA LYS A 40 7.63 -28.03 9.06
C LYS A 40 8.20 -26.75 9.66
N GLU A 41 7.94 -25.62 9.02
CA GLU A 41 8.37 -24.31 9.51
C GLU A 41 7.23 -23.60 10.25
N ASP A 42 7.43 -23.29 11.54
CA ASP A 42 6.37 -22.74 12.41
C ASP A 42 5.81 -21.41 11.88
N LYS A 43 6.66 -20.57 11.27
CA LYS A 43 6.28 -19.28 10.65
C LYS A 43 5.26 -19.44 9.51
N ILE A 44 5.32 -20.56 8.78
CA ILE A 44 4.40 -20.87 7.67
C ILE A 44 3.13 -21.54 8.21
N GLY A 45 3.26 -22.30 9.30
CA GLY A 45 2.17 -23.07 9.90
C GLY A 45 1.68 -24.24 9.04
N LYS A 46 2.40 -24.57 7.97
CA LYS A 46 2.13 -25.72 7.08
C LYS A 46 3.40 -26.50 6.78
N GLU A 47 3.22 -27.79 6.61
CA GLU A 47 4.26 -28.68 6.12
C GLU A 47 4.34 -28.57 4.60
N TYR A 48 5.57 -28.53 4.07
CA TYR A 48 5.81 -28.61 2.65
C TYR A 48 6.79 -29.74 2.35
N VAL A 49 6.54 -30.44 1.24
CA VAL A 49 7.34 -31.59 0.81
C VAL A 49 8.33 -31.15 -0.23
N VAL A 50 9.57 -31.57 -0.01
CA VAL A 50 10.72 -31.27 -0.83
C VAL A 50 11.19 -32.58 -1.47
N GLN A 51 11.12 -32.70 -2.79
CA GLN A 51 11.52 -33.93 -3.48
C GLN A 51 13.01 -33.91 -3.82
N LYS A 52 13.74 -34.92 -3.37
CA LYS A 52 15.14 -35.14 -3.70
C LYS A 52 15.25 -35.58 -5.16
N ILE A 53 15.96 -34.81 -5.97
CA ILE A 53 16.26 -35.09 -7.37
C ILE A 53 17.77 -35.16 -7.52
N GLU A 54 18.27 -36.31 -7.92
CA GLU A 54 19.68 -36.48 -8.26
C GLU A 54 19.86 -36.20 -9.76
N LYS A 55 20.58 -35.13 -10.10
CA LYS A 55 20.98 -34.81 -11.47
C LYS A 55 22.44 -34.42 -11.50
N ASN A 56 23.24 -35.05 -12.37
CA ASN A 56 24.65 -34.69 -12.58
C ASN A 56 25.50 -34.62 -11.29
N TYR A 57 25.29 -35.54 -10.33
CA TYR A 57 25.94 -35.56 -9.01
C TYR A 57 25.54 -34.42 -8.06
N GLU A 58 24.53 -33.62 -8.42
CA GLU A 58 23.91 -32.63 -7.54
C GLU A 58 22.58 -33.16 -7.00
N ILE A 59 22.35 -32.95 -5.70
CA ILE A 59 21.06 -33.18 -5.06
C ILE A 59 20.26 -31.88 -5.13
N LYS A 60 19.15 -31.89 -5.86
CA LYS A 60 18.18 -30.79 -5.94
C LYS A 60 16.93 -31.16 -5.16
N TYR A 61 16.21 -30.17 -4.66
CA TYR A 61 15.20 -30.36 -3.63
C TYR A 61 13.94 -29.57 -3.97
N LEU A 62 13.02 -30.21 -4.69
CA LEU A 62 11.90 -29.58 -5.38
C LEU A 62 10.68 -29.40 -4.47
N ILE A 63 10.30 -28.15 -4.21
CA ILE A 63 9.04 -27.83 -3.54
C ILE A 63 7.93 -27.67 -4.58
N LYS A 64 6.82 -28.39 -4.39
CA LYS A 64 5.64 -28.26 -5.25
C LYS A 64 4.74 -27.12 -4.77
N ASP A 65 4.00 -26.53 -5.71
CA ASP A 65 2.92 -25.58 -5.44
C ASP A 65 3.35 -24.23 -4.82
N VAL A 66 4.65 -23.95 -4.79
CA VAL A 66 5.18 -22.61 -4.52
C VAL A 66 5.15 -21.82 -5.82
N LYS A 67 4.64 -20.61 -5.75
CA LYS A 67 4.64 -19.69 -6.87
C LYS A 67 5.52 -18.49 -6.55
N ILE A 68 6.42 -18.16 -7.47
CA ILE A 68 7.24 -16.94 -7.40
C ILE A 68 6.46 -15.80 -8.06
N VAL A 69 6.50 -14.64 -7.42
CA VAL A 69 5.83 -13.42 -7.86
C VAL A 69 6.88 -12.37 -8.18
N LYS A 70 7.12 -12.12 -9.48
CA LYS A 70 7.99 -11.04 -10.00
C LYS A 70 9.40 -10.94 -9.38
N ASP A 71 9.96 -12.05 -8.91
CA ASP A 71 11.22 -12.06 -8.14
C ASP A 71 11.19 -11.11 -6.91
N MET A 72 9.99 -10.78 -6.40
CA MET A 72 9.74 -9.97 -5.20
C MET A 72 9.36 -10.84 -4.01
N GLY A 73 8.70 -11.98 -4.27
CA GLY A 73 8.09 -12.77 -3.22
C GLY A 73 7.61 -14.15 -3.65
N ILE A 74 7.08 -14.87 -2.68
CA ILE A 74 6.50 -16.19 -2.83
C ILE A 74 5.04 -16.22 -2.39
N PHE A 75 4.29 -17.17 -2.96
CA PHE A 75 2.97 -17.56 -2.50
C PHE A 75 2.88 -19.08 -2.40
N TYR A 76 2.46 -19.59 -1.24
CA TYR A 76 2.30 -21.01 -0.97
C TYR A 76 1.05 -21.27 -0.14
N SER A 77 0.06 -21.92 -0.75
CA SER A 77 -1.24 -22.22 -0.13
C SER A 77 -1.96 -20.97 0.40
N ASN A 78 -1.83 -20.66 1.69
CA ASN A 78 -2.43 -19.50 2.36
C ASN A 78 -1.38 -18.69 3.13
N TYR A 79 -0.14 -18.79 2.65
CA TYR A 79 1.03 -18.08 3.12
C TYR A 79 1.63 -17.31 1.95
N ALA A 80 2.09 -16.09 2.20
CA ALA A 80 2.85 -15.31 1.23
C ALA A 80 3.97 -14.56 1.92
N GLU A 81 5.07 -14.32 1.23
CA GLU A 81 6.22 -13.60 1.79
C GLU A 81 6.90 -12.76 0.71
N PHE A 82 7.15 -11.49 1.02
CA PHE A 82 7.66 -10.50 0.06
C PHE A 82 8.79 -9.68 0.65
N ILE A 83 9.79 -9.36 -0.16
CA ILE A 83 10.91 -8.49 0.20
C ILE A 83 10.41 -7.07 0.44
N LEU A 84 10.79 -6.49 1.57
CA LEU A 84 10.59 -5.07 1.87
C LEU A 84 11.89 -4.26 1.66
N ASN A 85 11.75 -2.95 1.43
CA ASN A 85 12.88 -2.03 1.36
C ASN A 85 13.82 -2.19 2.57
N PRO A 86 15.16 -2.21 2.40
CA PRO A 86 16.13 -2.36 3.50
C PRO A 86 16.22 -1.20 4.52
N ASP A 87 15.67 0.00 4.25
CA ASP A 87 15.82 1.18 5.14
C ASP A 87 14.83 1.21 6.32
N LEU A 88 14.70 0.08 7.01
CA LEU A 88 13.78 -0.16 8.12
C LEU A 88 14.55 -0.31 9.43
N GLU A 89 14.46 0.67 10.34
CA GLU A 89 14.90 0.49 11.74
C GLU A 89 13.83 -0.30 12.51
N ILE A 90 13.52 -1.51 12.05
CA ILE A 90 12.41 -2.31 12.55
C ILE A 90 12.92 -3.55 13.29
N SER A 91 12.55 -3.66 14.57
CA SER A 91 12.48 -4.95 15.27
C SER A 91 11.36 -5.80 14.69
N GLU A 92 11.44 -7.13 14.68
CA GLU A 92 10.32 -8.00 14.25
C GLU A 92 8.97 -7.50 14.80
N LYS A 93 7.97 -7.36 13.92
CA LYS A 93 6.63 -6.88 14.26
C LYS A 93 5.59 -7.87 13.82
N HIS A 94 4.57 -8.03 14.66
CA HIS A 94 3.41 -8.85 14.39
C HIS A 94 2.16 -8.01 14.54
N PHE A 95 1.22 -8.16 13.61
CA PHE A 95 -0.12 -7.57 13.69
C PHE A 95 -1.12 -8.38 12.89
N THR A 96 -2.40 -8.07 13.05
CA THR A 96 -3.48 -8.76 12.32
C THR A 96 -4.37 -7.79 11.55
N ILE A 97 -4.87 -8.21 10.39
CA ILE A 97 -5.89 -7.51 9.59
C ILE A 97 -7.02 -8.50 9.30
N GLY A 98 -8.15 -8.37 10.00
CA GLY A 98 -9.21 -9.38 9.95
C GLY A 98 -8.70 -10.72 10.46
N ASP A 99 -8.70 -11.74 9.60
CA ASP A 99 -8.17 -13.09 9.88
C ASP A 99 -6.71 -13.29 9.43
N LEU A 100 -6.07 -12.26 8.86
CA LEU A 100 -4.71 -12.33 8.36
C LEU A 100 -3.72 -11.95 9.46
N GLU A 101 -2.79 -12.86 9.75
CA GLU A 101 -1.54 -12.60 10.47
C GLU A 101 -0.54 -11.93 9.51
N VAL A 102 0.06 -10.85 9.97
CA VAL A 102 1.09 -10.09 9.25
C VAL A 102 2.34 -9.99 10.11
N ASP A 103 3.46 -10.48 9.58
CA ASP A 103 4.75 -10.42 10.26
C ASP A 103 5.78 -9.68 9.42
N ILE A 104 6.59 -8.87 10.10
CA ILE A 104 7.81 -8.28 9.55
C ILE A 104 8.99 -9.07 10.10
N ASN A 105 9.66 -9.82 9.22
CA ASN A 105 10.78 -10.66 9.57
C ASN A 105 12.09 -9.94 9.25
N ASN A 106 13.11 -10.16 10.08
CA ASN A 106 14.48 -9.70 9.85
C ASN A 106 15.33 -10.69 9.01
N GLN A 107 14.68 -11.74 8.50
CA GLN A 107 15.29 -12.75 7.63
C GLN A 107 14.18 -13.49 6.86
N PRO A 108 14.41 -13.84 5.58
CA PRO A 108 13.47 -14.65 4.83
C PRO A 108 13.27 -16.05 5.42
N THR A 109 12.09 -16.64 5.21
CA THR A 109 11.86 -18.05 5.57
C THR A 109 12.70 -19.02 4.75
N LEU A 110 12.81 -20.26 5.24
CA LEU A 110 13.47 -21.33 4.51
C LEU A 110 12.77 -21.61 3.17
N LEU A 111 11.44 -21.57 3.15
CA LEU A 111 10.64 -21.70 1.93
C LEU A 111 10.98 -20.60 0.91
N PHE A 112 11.11 -19.35 1.36
CA PHE A 112 11.51 -18.24 0.51
C PHE A 112 12.89 -18.44 -0.11
N ASN A 113 13.89 -18.76 0.71
CA ASN A 113 15.25 -18.99 0.25
C ASN A 113 15.34 -20.15 -0.74
N ALA A 114 14.59 -21.23 -0.48
CA ALA A 114 14.55 -22.37 -1.37
C ALA A 114 13.88 -22.05 -2.72
N ALA A 115 12.77 -21.30 -2.71
CA ALA A 115 12.10 -20.86 -3.93
C ALA A 115 13.01 -19.96 -4.78
N HIS A 116 13.86 -19.18 -4.13
CA HIS A 116 14.84 -18.31 -4.74
C HIS A 116 16.26 -18.90 -4.66
N TYR A 117 16.40 -20.22 -4.87
CA TYR A 117 17.68 -20.92 -4.72
C TYR A 117 18.83 -20.33 -5.54
N ASP A 118 18.54 -19.84 -6.76
CA ASP A 118 19.53 -19.16 -7.61
C ASP A 118 20.24 -18.01 -6.86
N LEU A 119 19.55 -17.41 -5.87
CA LEU A 119 20.06 -16.31 -5.05
C LEU A 119 20.92 -16.79 -3.89
N THR A 120 20.70 -18.01 -3.39
CA THR A 120 21.46 -18.53 -2.23
C THR A 120 22.94 -18.74 -2.53
N TYR A 121 23.34 -18.77 -3.81
CA TYR A 121 24.75 -18.78 -4.23
C TYR A 121 25.35 -17.41 -4.37
N ASP A 122 24.52 -16.37 -4.49
CA ASP A 122 24.98 -15.00 -4.57
C ASP A 122 25.67 -14.59 -3.27
N LYS A 123 26.84 -13.98 -3.39
CA LYS A 123 27.64 -13.58 -2.23
C LYS A 123 27.00 -12.39 -1.52
N ASP A 124 26.52 -11.42 -2.28
CA ASP A 124 25.96 -10.17 -1.76
C ASP A 124 24.62 -10.46 -1.06
N TYR A 125 23.80 -11.37 -1.59
CA TYR A 125 22.60 -11.86 -0.89
C TYR A 125 22.92 -12.53 0.44
N ARG A 126 23.89 -13.44 0.46
CA ARG A 126 24.29 -14.14 1.70
C ARG A 126 24.86 -13.17 2.73
N GLU A 127 25.62 -12.18 2.28
CA GLU A 127 26.15 -11.12 3.13
C GLU A 127 25.01 -10.24 3.67
N ALA A 128 24.04 -9.87 2.84
CA ALA A 128 22.85 -9.12 3.24
C ALA A 128 21.97 -9.90 4.25
N ILE A 129 21.73 -11.20 4.04
CA ILE A 129 21.03 -12.05 5.03
C ILE A 129 21.83 -12.11 6.34
N SER A 130 23.13 -12.41 6.27
CA SER A 130 23.98 -12.59 7.46
C SER A 130 24.05 -11.33 8.31
N ASN A 131 24.03 -10.17 7.65
CA ASN A 131 24.04 -8.86 8.30
C ASN A 131 22.63 -8.33 8.63
N HIS A 132 21.57 -9.12 8.44
CA HIS A 132 20.17 -8.75 8.72
C HIS A 132 19.69 -7.50 7.95
N PHE A 133 20.17 -7.32 6.71
CA PHE A 133 19.77 -6.23 5.83
C PHE A 133 18.59 -6.56 4.91
N ILE A 134 18.00 -7.75 5.05
CA ILE A 134 16.83 -8.16 4.28
C ILE A 134 15.64 -8.34 5.20
N PHE A 135 14.66 -7.47 5.03
CA PHE A 135 13.37 -7.57 5.70
C PHE A 135 12.33 -8.18 4.76
N THR A 136 11.46 -9.02 5.30
CA THR A 136 10.31 -9.55 4.55
C THR A 136 9.01 -9.28 5.29
N LEU A 137 7.95 -9.09 4.51
CA LEU A 137 6.57 -9.06 4.99
C LEU A 137 5.95 -10.42 4.68
N SER A 138 5.54 -11.15 5.71
CA SER A 138 4.74 -12.37 5.52
C SER A 138 3.28 -12.16 5.87
N LEU A 139 2.41 -12.76 5.07
CA LEU A 139 0.97 -12.82 5.27
C LEU A 139 0.56 -14.28 5.46
N LYS A 140 -0.29 -14.54 6.46
CA LYS A 140 -0.82 -15.88 6.74
C LYS A 140 -2.26 -15.79 7.23
N GLY A 141 -3.16 -16.56 6.63
CA GLY A 141 -4.56 -16.62 7.10
C GLY A 141 -5.44 -17.47 6.20
N GLU A 142 -6.60 -17.91 6.67
CA GLU A 142 -7.45 -18.84 5.89
C GLU A 142 -8.08 -18.18 4.66
N SER A 143 -8.39 -16.88 4.75
CA SER A 143 -8.93 -16.11 3.63
C SER A 143 -7.89 -15.82 2.53
N LEU A 144 -6.59 -15.97 2.80
CA LEU A 144 -5.53 -15.61 1.87
C LEU A 144 -5.48 -16.56 0.67
N ASN A 145 -5.65 -16.01 -0.53
CA ASN A 145 -5.56 -16.73 -1.79
C ASN A 145 -4.90 -15.86 -2.87
N GLN A 146 -4.69 -16.42 -4.07
CA GLN A 146 -4.02 -15.71 -5.16
C GLN A 146 -4.81 -14.47 -5.65
N GLU A 147 -6.15 -14.53 -5.63
CA GLU A 147 -7.01 -13.47 -6.17
C GLU A 147 -7.00 -12.22 -5.27
N ASN A 148 -6.84 -12.39 -3.96
CA ASN A 148 -6.82 -11.30 -2.99
C ASN A 148 -5.42 -10.93 -2.46
N LEU A 149 -4.37 -11.60 -2.94
CA LEU A 149 -2.99 -11.39 -2.46
C LEU A 149 -2.56 -9.92 -2.55
N GLU A 150 -2.71 -9.32 -3.73
CA GLU A 150 -2.29 -7.93 -3.97
C GLU A 150 -3.09 -6.93 -3.11
N GLU A 151 -4.38 -7.21 -2.89
CA GLU A 151 -5.21 -6.42 -1.98
C GLU A 151 -4.68 -6.49 -0.55
N ASN A 152 -4.40 -7.69 -0.05
CA ASN A 152 -3.92 -7.91 1.31
C ASN A 152 -2.51 -7.32 1.53
N LEU A 153 -1.62 -7.44 0.54
CA LEU A 153 -0.33 -6.78 0.55
C LEU A 153 -0.47 -5.25 0.60
N SER A 154 -1.41 -4.68 -0.16
CA SER A 154 -1.68 -3.24 -0.15
C SER A 154 -2.21 -2.75 1.21
N LYS A 155 -3.10 -3.53 1.84
CA LYS A 155 -3.61 -3.25 3.19
C LYS A 155 -2.44 -3.26 4.20
N ALA A 156 -1.59 -4.28 4.15
CA ALA A 156 -0.44 -4.40 5.04
C ALA A 156 0.55 -3.24 4.88
N LEU A 157 0.93 -2.88 3.64
CA LEU A 157 1.80 -1.72 3.37
C LEU A 157 1.22 -0.42 3.92
N PHE A 158 -0.09 -0.22 3.78
CA PHE A 158 -0.75 0.97 4.32
C PHE A 158 -0.64 1.03 5.83
N ILE A 159 -0.94 -0.07 6.54
CA ILE A 159 -0.82 -0.11 8.00
C ILE A 159 0.61 0.18 8.45
N LEU A 160 1.60 -0.44 7.80
CA LEU A 160 3.02 -0.20 8.09
C LEU A 160 3.42 1.25 7.86
N GLY A 161 3.07 1.82 6.70
CA GLY A 161 3.44 3.19 6.34
C GLY A 161 2.65 4.26 7.08
N TYR A 162 1.42 3.96 7.50
CA TYR A 162 0.55 4.90 8.21
C TYR A 162 0.84 4.91 9.72
N TYR A 163 0.84 3.74 10.35
CA TYR A 163 0.99 3.60 11.81
C TYR A 163 2.43 3.32 12.24
N GLY A 164 3.28 2.80 11.36
CA GLY A 164 4.65 2.47 11.69
C GLY A 164 5.64 3.63 11.54
N ASN A 165 5.20 4.84 11.19
CA ASN A 165 6.03 5.92 10.64
C ASN A 165 7.28 6.34 11.47
N GLU A 166 7.34 6.02 12.76
CA GLU A 166 8.52 6.32 13.60
C GLU A 166 9.77 5.50 13.23
N PHE A 167 9.61 4.43 12.44
CA PHE A 167 10.67 3.47 12.14
C PHE A 167 11.13 3.48 10.67
N TYR A 168 10.55 4.36 9.85
CA TYR A 168 10.72 4.35 8.39
C TYR A 168 11.28 5.68 7.92
N LYS A 169 12.44 5.64 7.27
CA LYS A 169 12.97 6.78 6.53
C LYS A 169 12.19 7.02 5.23
N PHE A 170 11.66 5.95 4.64
CA PHE A 170 10.92 5.94 3.38
C PHE A 170 9.63 5.12 3.49
N TYR A 171 8.60 5.46 2.71
CA TYR A 171 7.34 4.72 2.73
C TYR A 171 7.57 3.25 2.34
N PRO A 172 7.03 2.27 3.09
CA PRO A 172 7.28 0.87 2.83
C PRO A 172 6.80 0.47 1.43
N SER A 173 7.60 -0.33 0.77
CA SER A 173 7.40 -0.80 -0.60
C SER A 173 8.05 -2.16 -0.78
N PHE A 174 7.52 -2.94 -1.73
CA PHE A 174 8.11 -4.21 -2.15
C PHE A 174 9.14 -3.96 -3.25
N PHE A 175 10.22 -4.73 -3.25
CA PHE A 175 11.31 -4.61 -4.23
C PHE A 175 11.50 -5.90 -4.98
N GLU A 176 11.85 -5.79 -6.26
CA GLU A 176 12.39 -6.93 -6.98
C GLU A 176 13.80 -7.17 -6.48
N TYR A 177 14.16 -8.44 -6.30
CA TYR A 177 15.48 -8.77 -5.80
C TYR A 177 16.63 -8.20 -6.67
N LYS A 178 16.45 -8.16 -8.00
CA LYS A 178 17.46 -7.65 -8.93
C LYS A 178 17.87 -6.20 -8.64
N ASP A 179 17.03 -5.47 -7.92
CA ASP A 179 17.25 -4.09 -7.57
C ASP A 179 18.29 -3.98 -6.44
N PHE A 180 18.48 -4.98 -5.56
CA PHE A 180 19.48 -4.93 -4.47
C PHE A 180 20.92 -4.59 -4.93
N TYR A 181 21.31 -4.97 -6.15
CA TYR A 181 22.65 -4.71 -6.68
C TYR A 181 22.86 -3.26 -7.16
N TYR A 182 21.81 -2.44 -7.14
CA TYR A 182 21.84 -1.07 -7.62
C TYR A 182 21.47 -0.09 -6.50
N GLU A 183 22.20 -0.13 -5.38
CA GLU A 183 22.09 0.79 -4.23
C GLU A 183 21.95 2.27 -4.65
N ASP A 184 22.65 2.66 -5.72
CA ASP A 184 22.68 4.04 -6.23
C ASP A 184 21.45 4.48 -7.04
N SER A 185 20.53 3.56 -7.39
CA SER A 185 19.40 3.86 -8.29
C SER A 185 18.03 3.88 -7.60
N ILE A 186 17.89 3.17 -6.48
CA ILE A 186 16.57 2.91 -5.86
C ILE A 186 16.17 4.02 -4.88
N LEU A 187 17.14 4.51 -4.10
CA LEU A 187 16.91 5.54 -3.09
C LEU A 187 16.80 6.95 -3.67
N LYS A 188 17.07 7.13 -4.98
CA LYS A 188 17.02 8.45 -5.63
C LYS A 188 15.60 8.95 -5.91
N ASP A 189 14.62 8.06 -5.96
CA ASP A 189 13.25 8.40 -6.37
C ASP A 189 12.20 8.32 -5.26
N THR A 190 12.55 7.78 -4.09
CA THR A 190 11.70 7.71 -2.91
C THR A 190 11.92 8.93 -2.03
N THR A 191 10.89 9.71 -1.80
CA THR A 191 11.00 10.92 -0.97
C THR A 191 10.99 10.53 0.51
N PRO A 192 11.90 11.07 1.34
CA PRO A 192 11.89 10.81 2.78
C PRO A 192 10.52 11.13 3.38
N ILE A 193 10.07 10.31 4.33
CA ILE A 193 8.85 10.65 5.05
C ILE A 193 9.18 11.83 5.97
N ASP A 194 8.59 13.00 5.71
CA ASP A 194 8.62 14.10 6.68
C ASP A 194 8.19 13.59 8.05
N SER A 195 8.85 14.09 9.10
CA SER A 195 8.48 13.87 10.48
C SER A 195 7.01 14.30 10.66
N ARG A 196 6.10 13.35 10.47
CA ARG A 196 4.67 13.55 10.74
C ARG A 196 4.58 14.08 12.15
N GLN A 197 3.59 14.95 12.39
CA GLN A 197 3.13 15.17 13.75
C GLN A 197 2.94 13.78 14.36
N GLN A 198 3.79 13.46 15.34
CA GLN A 198 3.68 12.29 16.17
C GLN A 198 2.25 12.29 16.69
N ARG A 199 1.33 11.64 15.99
CA ARG A 199 0.13 11.14 16.65
C ARG A 199 0.74 10.11 17.58
N ASN A 200 1.02 10.53 18.82
CA ASN A 200 1.48 9.72 19.94
C ASN A 200 0.44 8.60 20.13
N LEU A 201 0.59 7.63 19.27
CA LEU A 201 -0.14 6.42 19.22
C LEU A 201 0.95 5.44 19.56
N GLU A 202 1.09 5.18 20.85
CA GLU A 202 1.65 3.94 21.38
C GLU A 202 0.84 2.78 20.77
N TYR A 203 0.96 2.59 19.45
CA TYR A 203 0.21 1.60 18.71
C TYR A 203 1.04 0.33 18.80
N ASN A 204 0.67 -0.49 19.79
CA ASN A 204 0.65 -1.92 19.56
C ASN A 204 -0.15 -2.12 18.27
N LEU A 205 0.54 -2.42 17.16
CA LEU A 205 -0.06 -2.93 15.94
C LEU A 205 -0.71 -4.29 16.28
N GLY A 206 -1.76 -4.31 17.10
CA GLY A 206 -2.29 -5.54 17.66
C GLY A 206 -3.26 -6.18 16.68
N HIS A 207 -4.39 -5.49 16.48
CA HIS A 207 -5.48 -6.01 15.68
C HIS A 207 -6.19 -4.89 14.94
N PHE A 208 -6.25 -5.03 13.62
CA PHE A 208 -7.08 -4.23 12.73
C PHE A 208 -8.24 -5.11 12.26
N GLY A 209 -9.46 -4.58 12.27
CA GLY A 209 -10.58 -5.24 11.59
C GLY A 209 -10.33 -5.35 10.08
N ASP A 210 -11.22 -6.03 9.35
CA ASP A 210 -11.10 -6.03 7.89
C ASP A 210 -11.21 -4.61 7.35
N ILE A 211 -10.31 -4.29 6.42
CA ILE A 211 -10.15 -2.97 5.85
C ILE A 211 -10.87 -2.94 4.50
N ASN A 212 -11.82 -2.02 4.36
CA ASN A 212 -12.60 -1.90 3.14
C ASN A 212 -11.90 -1.03 2.10
N HIS A 213 -12.41 -1.07 0.86
CA HIS A 213 -11.99 -0.19 -0.24
C HIS A 213 -10.48 -0.27 -0.60
N PRO A 214 -9.97 -1.46 -0.94
CA PRO A 214 -8.56 -1.69 -1.23
C PRO A 214 -8.02 -0.85 -2.40
N THR A 215 -8.87 -0.47 -3.35
CA THR A 215 -8.50 0.41 -4.47
C THR A 215 -8.05 1.80 -4.00
N ALA A 216 -8.74 2.38 -3.01
CA ALA A 216 -8.35 3.67 -2.44
C ALA A 216 -6.99 3.57 -1.73
N ILE A 217 -6.76 2.46 -1.02
CA ILE A 217 -5.51 2.18 -0.31
C ILE A 217 -4.35 2.03 -1.29
N ARG A 218 -4.55 1.32 -2.40
CA ARG A 218 -3.55 1.20 -3.47
C ARG A 218 -3.15 2.55 -4.03
N PHE A 219 -4.12 3.39 -4.41
CA PHE A 219 -3.82 4.73 -4.91
C PHE A 219 -3.07 5.57 -3.88
N TYR A 220 -3.42 5.47 -2.60
CA TYR A 220 -2.69 6.16 -1.55
C TYR A 220 -1.24 5.67 -1.42
N ASN A 221 -1.01 4.35 -1.39
CA ASN A 221 0.34 3.77 -1.32
C ASN A 221 1.21 4.23 -2.50
N GLU A 222 0.68 4.20 -3.72
CA GLU A 222 1.37 4.70 -4.92
C GLU A 222 1.74 6.19 -4.79
N GLY A 223 0.79 7.03 -4.34
CA GLY A 223 1.04 8.45 -4.11
C GLY A 223 2.13 8.70 -3.08
N MET A 224 2.21 7.88 -2.03
CA MET A 224 3.22 7.99 -0.98
C MET A 224 4.63 7.60 -1.45
N GLN A 225 4.77 6.60 -2.33
CA GLN A 225 6.08 6.17 -2.84
C GLN A 225 6.76 7.26 -3.68
N ILE A 226 5.98 8.08 -4.39
CA ILE A 226 6.45 9.15 -5.27
C ILE A 226 6.06 10.55 -4.75
N LYS A 227 5.92 10.68 -3.42
CA LYS A 227 5.53 11.91 -2.74
C LYS A 227 6.35 13.10 -3.24
N ASP A 228 5.75 14.29 -3.26
CA ASP A 228 6.38 15.55 -3.67
C ASP A 228 6.63 15.71 -5.17
N LYS A 229 6.24 14.73 -5.99
CA LYS A 229 6.11 14.88 -7.45
C LYS A 229 4.68 15.27 -7.82
N GLU A 230 4.47 16.07 -8.87
CA GLU A 230 3.13 16.47 -9.36
C GLU A 230 2.20 15.26 -9.59
N ILE A 231 2.77 14.13 -10.02
CA ILE A 231 2.04 12.88 -10.26
C ILE A 231 1.44 12.30 -8.95
N SER A 232 2.05 12.51 -7.79
CA SER A 232 1.53 12.04 -6.49
C SER A 232 0.19 12.69 -6.16
N PHE A 233 -0.02 13.96 -6.53
CA PHE A 233 -1.31 14.63 -6.40
C PHE A 233 -2.42 13.86 -7.12
N GLN A 234 -2.16 13.33 -8.32
CA GLN A 234 -3.17 12.58 -9.07
C GLN A 234 -3.57 11.29 -8.36
N TYR A 235 -2.61 10.58 -7.77
CA TYR A 235 -2.86 9.39 -6.99
C TYR A 235 -3.68 9.68 -5.73
N PHE A 236 -3.33 10.70 -4.96
CA PHE A 236 -4.14 11.12 -3.81
C PHE A 236 -5.53 11.59 -4.25
N TYR A 237 -5.65 12.34 -5.34
CA TYR A 237 -6.94 12.77 -5.85
C TYR A 237 -7.82 11.57 -6.26
N LYS A 238 -7.25 10.49 -6.80
CA LYS A 238 -7.98 9.24 -7.09
C LYS A 238 -8.59 8.59 -5.85
N VAL A 239 -7.98 8.77 -4.67
CA VAL A 239 -8.59 8.38 -3.38
C VAL A 239 -9.87 9.16 -3.15
N LEU A 240 -9.85 10.49 -3.34
CA LEU A 240 -11.06 11.32 -3.23
C LEU A 240 -12.12 10.88 -4.25
N GLU A 241 -11.73 10.62 -5.51
CA GLU A 241 -12.67 10.16 -6.55
C GLU A 241 -13.37 8.85 -6.16
N HIS A 242 -12.62 7.91 -5.58
CA HIS A 242 -13.16 6.64 -5.09
C HIS A 242 -14.28 6.84 -4.06
N PHE A 243 -14.14 7.83 -3.17
CA PHE A 243 -15.12 8.10 -2.12
C PHE A 243 -16.29 9.01 -2.52
N TRP A 244 -16.32 9.58 -3.74
CA TRP A 244 -17.43 10.44 -4.19
C TRP A 244 -18.79 9.76 -4.11
N VAL A 245 -18.88 8.48 -4.53
CA VAL A 245 -20.14 7.73 -4.49
C VAL A 245 -20.56 7.44 -3.04
N ILE A 246 -19.60 7.16 -2.17
CA ILE A 246 -19.85 6.81 -0.76
C ILE A 246 -20.40 8.03 -0.02
N ALA A 247 -19.73 9.18 -0.11
CA ALA A 247 -20.18 10.41 0.53
C ALA A 247 -21.55 10.88 0.01
N ARG A 248 -21.83 10.71 -1.29
CA ARG A 248 -23.17 11.01 -1.86
C ARG A 248 -24.26 10.12 -1.28
N LYS A 249 -24.00 8.80 -1.12
CA LYS A 249 -24.94 7.88 -0.49
C LYS A 249 -25.24 8.29 0.96
N GLU A 250 -24.24 8.74 1.72
CA GLU A 250 -24.44 9.25 3.08
C GLU A 250 -25.29 10.53 3.09
N LYS A 251 -24.95 11.52 2.26
CA LYS A 251 -25.72 12.77 2.13
C LYS A 251 -27.19 12.48 1.79
N PHE A 252 -27.43 11.53 0.88
CA PHE A 252 -28.77 11.11 0.50
C PHE A 252 -29.54 10.48 1.68
N LYS A 253 -28.90 9.57 2.45
CA LYS A 253 -29.53 8.99 3.65
C LYS A 253 -29.91 10.05 4.67
N VAL A 254 -29.05 11.05 4.88
CA VAL A 254 -29.32 12.18 5.78
C VAL A 254 -30.51 13.01 5.28
N LEU A 255 -30.58 13.32 3.99
CA LEU A 255 -31.69 14.08 3.40
C LEU A 255 -33.04 13.36 3.57
N ILE A 256 -33.09 12.04 3.35
CA ILE A 256 -34.32 11.26 3.55
C ILE A 256 -34.69 11.17 5.04
N SER A 257 -33.71 10.98 5.91
CA SER A 257 -33.97 10.77 7.35
C SER A 257 -34.42 12.05 8.07
N ASN A 258 -33.99 13.22 7.57
CA ASN A 258 -34.28 14.52 8.16
C ASN A 258 -35.59 15.17 7.65
N ASP A 259 -36.32 14.52 6.73
CA ASP A 259 -37.63 15.00 6.25
C ASP A 259 -38.74 13.94 6.46
N PRO A 260 -39.04 13.55 7.71
CA PRO A 260 -40.01 12.50 8.01
C PRO A 260 -41.47 12.89 7.67
N ASP A 261 -41.76 14.18 7.48
CA ASP A 261 -43.11 14.70 7.26
C ASP A 261 -43.42 15.03 5.80
N ASN A 262 -42.45 14.93 4.88
CA ASN A 262 -42.65 15.12 3.43
C ASN A 262 -43.31 16.49 3.09
N LYS A 263 -43.08 17.51 3.91
CA LYS A 263 -43.82 18.79 3.81
C LYS A 263 -43.39 19.64 2.62
N ASN A 264 -42.24 19.35 2.00
CA ASN A 264 -41.83 20.00 0.76
C ASN A 264 -41.10 19.03 -0.19
N ILE A 265 -41.88 18.13 -0.81
CA ILE A 265 -41.40 17.12 -1.76
C ILE A 265 -40.56 17.72 -2.90
N ASP A 266 -40.89 18.93 -3.37
CA ASP A 266 -40.15 19.59 -4.44
C ASP A 266 -38.73 20.00 -4.00
N ASP A 267 -38.58 20.49 -2.76
CA ASP A 267 -37.26 20.81 -2.19
C ASP A 267 -36.45 19.53 -1.96
N LEU A 268 -37.09 18.46 -1.47
CA LEU A 268 -36.44 17.16 -1.34
C LEU A 268 -35.97 16.64 -2.72
N PHE A 269 -36.82 16.72 -3.75
CA PHE A 269 -36.50 16.27 -5.09
C PHE A 269 -35.33 17.08 -5.70
N ASN A 270 -35.35 18.40 -5.56
CA ASN A 270 -34.26 19.27 -6.00
C ASN A 270 -32.95 18.97 -5.26
N ASN A 271 -33.00 18.75 -3.95
CA ASN A 271 -31.83 18.41 -3.15
C ASN A 271 -31.26 17.03 -3.53
N VAL A 272 -32.13 16.04 -3.76
CA VAL A 272 -31.74 14.71 -4.24
C VAL A 272 -31.09 14.80 -5.62
N GLN A 273 -31.71 15.53 -6.55
CA GLN A 273 -31.16 15.73 -7.90
C GLN A 273 -29.79 16.40 -7.86
N ASN A 274 -29.60 17.38 -6.97
CA ASN A 274 -28.30 18.03 -6.75
C ASN A 274 -27.24 17.08 -6.18
N VAL A 275 -27.61 16.16 -5.28
CA VAL A 275 -26.69 15.14 -4.74
C VAL A 275 -26.27 14.15 -5.82
N PHE A 276 -27.17 13.74 -6.71
CA PHE A 276 -26.86 12.83 -7.80
C PHE A 276 -26.30 13.50 -9.06
N SER A 277 -25.97 14.79 -8.99
CA SER A 277 -25.27 15.47 -10.07
C SER A 277 -23.97 14.74 -10.46
N ASN A 278 -23.73 14.64 -11.77
CA ASN A 278 -22.48 14.11 -12.34
C ASN A 278 -21.37 15.17 -12.42
N ASP A 279 -21.64 16.39 -11.95
CA ASP A 279 -20.63 17.46 -11.88
C ASP A 279 -19.57 17.14 -10.82
N GLU A 280 -18.32 17.01 -11.26
CA GLU A 280 -17.16 16.69 -10.41
C GLU A 280 -16.98 17.71 -9.28
N GLY A 281 -17.15 19.01 -9.57
CA GLY A 281 -17.02 20.06 -8.56
C GLY A 281 -18.04 19.94 -7.43
N THR A 282 -19.27 19.54 -7.78
CA THR A 282 -20.34 19.26 -6.83
C THR A 282 -20.04 18.01 -6.00
N GLN A 283 -19.54 16.95 -6.63
CA GLN A 283 -19.17 15.70 -5.94
C GLN A 283 -18.03 15.92 -4.95
N LEU A 284 -16.99 16.66 -5.36
CA LEU A 284 -15.89 17.04 -4.49
C LEU A 284 -16.37 17.87 -3.31
N ARG A 285 -17.24 18.85 -3.53
CA ARG A 285 -17.83 19.64 -2.44
C ARG A 285 -18.57 18.75 -1.44
N ILE A 286 -19.45 17.86 -1.91
CA ILE A 286 -20.22 16.95 -1.04
C ILE A 286 -19.29 16.06 -0.22
N LEU A 287 -18.21 15.54 -0.84
CA LEU A 287 -17.21 14.75 -0.15
C LEU A 287 -16.52 15.55 0.97
N LEU A 288 -16.04 16.75 0.67
CA LEU A 288 -15.33 17.58 1.65
C LEU A 288 -16.25 18.09 2.78
N GLU A 289 -17.53 18.34 2.48
CA GLU A 289 -18.54 18.63 3.52
C GLU A 289 -18.71 17.43 4.48
N SER A 290 -18.54 16.19 4.01
CA SER A 290 -18.68 14.98 4.84
C SER A 290 -17.57 14.79 5.87
N ILE A 291 -16.48 15.58 5.77
CA ILE A 291 -15.30 15.57 6.65
C ILE A 291 -14.92 16.99 7.08
N GLU A 292 -15.86 17.94 7.04
CA GLU A 292 -15.61 19.38 7.24
C GLU A 292 -14.88 19.68 8.56
N THR A 293 -15.27 18.98 9.63
CA THR A 293 -14.65 19.13 10.95
C THR A 293 -13.17 18.76 10.92
N ASP A 294 -12.81 17.68 10.23
CA ASP A 294 -11.44 17.16 10.18
C ASP A 294 -10.53 18.01 9.28
N ILE A 295 -11.08 18.65 8.25
CA ILE A 295 -10.30 19.48 7.30
C ILE A 295 -10.29 20.97 7.64
N THR A 296 -10.87 21.39 8.77
CA THR A 296 -11.04 22.81 9.11
C THR A 296 -9.72 23.59 9.08
N GLN A 297 -8.62 23.02 9.58
CA GLN A 297 -7.31 23.68 9.54
C GLN A 297 -6.77 23.81 8.12
N LEU A 298 -6.94 22.80 7.26
CA LEU A 298 -6.54 22.86 5.85
C LEU A 298 -7.30 23.96 5.09
N VAL A 299 -8.60 24.06 5.31
CA VAL A 299 -9.45 25.10 4.71
C VAL A 299 -9.00 26.49 5.13
N LYS A 300 -8.67 26.66 6.42
CA LYS A 300 -8.13 27.90 6.97
C LYS A 300 -6.77 28.24 6.34
N SER A 301 -5.83 27.30 6.34
CA SER A 301 -4.50 27.49 5.77
C SER A 301 -4.56 27.84 4.28
N ALA A 302 -5.44 27.23 3.49
CA ALA A 302 -5.63 27.59 2.08
C ALA A 302 -6.07 29.05 1.92
N SER A 303 -6.96 29.54 2.79
CA SER A 303 -7.43 30.92 2.76
C SER A 303 -6.34 31.90 3.16
N GLU A 304 -5.55 31.58 4.19
CA GLU A 304 -4.44 32.42 4.67
C GLU A 304 -3.32 32.52 3.62
N ASN A 305 -3.04 31.42 2.90
CA ASN A 305 -2.10 31.38 1.79
C ASN A 305 -2.67 31.93 0.47
N LYS A 306 -3.88 32.51 0.47
CA LYS A 306 -4.57 33.07 -0.72
C LYS A 306 -4.78 32.06 -1.85
N LEU A 307 -4.81 30.76 -1.52
CA LEU A 307 -5.12 29.67 -2.44
C LEU A 307 -6.64 29.47 -2.60
N SER A 308 -7.41 29.89 -1.60
CA SER A 308 -8.86 30.02 -1.66
C SER A 308 -9.31 31.45 -1.34
N LYS A 309 -10.45 31.86 -1.89
CA LYS A 309 -10.97 33.23 -1.71
C LYS A 309 -11.57 33.47 -0.32
N LYS A 310 -12.03 32.40 0.34
CA LYS A 310 -12.67 32.44 1.66
C LYS A 310 -12.36 31.18 2.45
N ASN A 311 -12.32 31.31 3.77
CA ASN A 311 -12.29 30.20 4.71
C ASN A 311 -13.66 29.49 4.74
N SER A 312 -13.92 28.62 3.76
CA SER A 312 -15.12 27.79 3.68
C SER A 312 -14.86 26.57 2.82
N VAL A 313 -15.46 25.43 3.16
CA VAL A 313 -15.33 24.17 2.38
C VAL A 313 -15.73 24.38 0.92
N LYS A 314 -16.78 25.17 0.65
CA LYS A 314 -17.25 25.47 -0.70
C LYS A 314 -16.21 26.19 -1.56
N GLU A 315 -15.50 27.18 -1.01
CA GLU A 315 -14.44 27.87 -1.76
C GLU A 315 -13.18 27.01 -1.86
N PHE A 316 -12.86 26.25 -0.82
CA PHE A 316 -11.75 25.29 -0.85
C PHE A 316 -11.95 24.22 -1.92
N SER A 317 -13.14 23.62 -2.03
CA SER A 317 -13.46 22.60 -3.03
C SER A 317 -13.34 23.15 -4.46
N ARG A 318 -13.78 24.39 -4.69
CA ARG A 318 -13.63 25.09 -5.98
C ARG A 318 -12.16 25.30 -6.34
N SER A 319 -11.35 25.74 -5.38
CA SER A 319 -9.92 25.95 -5.58
C SER A 319 -9.18 24.63 -5.87
N LEU A 320 -9.49 23.57 -5.12
CA LEU A 320 -8.91 22.24 -5.34
C LEU A 320 -9.27 21.69 -6.73
N TYR A 321 -10.55 21.77 -7.11
CA TYR A 321 -11.00 21.37 -8.44
C TYR A 321 -10.32 22.17 -9.56
N SER A 322 -10.21 23.49 -9.39
CA SER A 322 -9.50 24.36 -10.35
C SER A 322 -8.02 23.98 -10.47
N TYR A 323 -7.36 23.62 -9.36
CA TYR A 323 -5.98 23.16 -9.38
C TYR A 323 -5.85 21.81 -10.10
N ARG A 324 -6.74 20.85 -9.81
CA ARG A 324 -6.78 19.56 -10.52
C ARG A 324 -6.90 19.73 -12.02
N ASN A 325 -7.82 20.59 -12.48
CA ASN A 325 -7.97 20.87 -13.90
C ASN A 325 -6.71 21.53 -14.51
N SER A 326 -5.99 22.34 -13.74
CA SER A 326 -4.72 22.93 -14.20
C SER A 326 -3.60 21.90 -14.38
N VAL A 327 -3.61 20.81 -13.60
CA VAL A 327 -2.67 19.69 -13.74
C VAL A 327 -3.06 18.80 -14.92
N VAL A 328 -4.35 18.51 -15.11
CA VAL A 328 -4.86 17.61 -16.16
C VAL A 328 -4.86 18.26 -17.55
N HIS A 329 -5.29 19.52 -17.68
CA HIS A 329 -5.50 20.20 -18.97
C HIS A 329 -4.33 21.06 -19.45
N ALA A 330 -3.16 20.97 -18.82
CA ALA A 330 -1.92 21.51 -19.38
C ALA A 330 -1.51 20.88 -20.73
N LYS A 331 -2.30 19.92 -21.25
CA LYS A 331 -2.10 19.21 -22.53
C LYS A 331 -3.04 19.62 -23.67
N ASP A 332 -4.17 20.29 -23.39
CA ASP A 332 -5.25 20.48 -24.39
C ASP A 332 -5.29 21.86 -25.04
N GLU A 333 -4.55 22.84 -24.54
CA GLU A 333 -4.43 24.13 -25.23
C GLU A 333 -3.45 23.99 -26.40
N THR A 334 -3.90 24.40 -27.59
CA THR A 334 -3.16 24.41 -28.87
C THR A 334 -1.80 25.14 -28.84
N ASN A 335 -1.46 25.76 -27.71
CA ASN A 335 -0.12 26.16 -27.34
C ASN A 335 0.37 25.17 -26.26
N LEU A 336 1.04 24.10 -26.69
CA LEU A 336 1.81 23.21 -25.82
C LEU A 336 2.96 24.01 -25.17
N THR A 337 2.65 24.88 -24.21
CA THR A 337 3.60 25.23 -23.15
C THR A 337 3.72 23.98 -22.30
N LEU A 338 4.59 23.07 -22.75
CA LEU A 338 5.11 21.99 -21.91
C LEU A 338 5.52 22.66 -20.59
N LYS A 339 4.80 22.32 -19.52
CA LYS A 339 5.10 22.78 -18.18
C LYS A 339 6.44 22.12 -17.82
N LEU A 340 7.54 22.85 -18.08
CA LEU A 340 8.87 22.36 -17.77
C LEU A 340 8.94 22.13 -16.26
N PRO A 341 9.61 21.05 -15.80
CA PRO A 341 9.85 20.83 -14.39
C PRO A 341 10.42 22.11 -13.79
N ASN A 342 9.67 22.71 -12.87
CA ASN A 342 10.17 23.90 -12.19
C ASN A 342 11.20 23.42 -11.16
N ILE A 343 12.46 23.78 -11.40
CA ILE A 343 13.56 23.49 -10.47
C ILE A 343 13.30 24.19 -9.13
N TRP A 344 12.51 25.29 -9.14
CA TRP A 344 12.04 25.97 -7.95
C TRP A 344 10.73 25.34 -7.50
N GLU A 345 10.73 24.83 -6.27
CA GLU A 345 9.55 24.27 -5.64
C GLU A 345 8.41 25.30 -5.66
N ASN A 346 7.30 24.95 -6.29
CA ASN A 346 6.12 25.80 -6.30
C ASN A 346 5.36 25.58 -4.99
N GLU A 347 5.43 26.53 -4.06
CA GLU A 347 4.75 26.45 -2.74
C GLU A 347 3.26 26.10 -2.87
N LYS A 348 2.59 26.59 -3.92
CA LYS A 348 1.19 26.26 -4.21
C LYS A 348 1.01 24.79 -4.55
N GLU A 349 1.90 24.22 -5.36
CA GLU A 349 1.86 22.81 -5.74
C GLU A 349 2.12 21.90 -4.55
N LYS A 350 3.14 22.23 -3.75
CA LYS A 350 3.41 21.55 -2.47
C LYS A 350 2.20 21.56 -1.55
N PHE A 351 1.56 22.72 -1.39
CA PHE A 351 0.34 22.83 -0.59
C PHE A 351 -0.76 21.88 -1.08
N TRP A 352 -1.03 21.83 -2.38
CA TRP A 352 -2.11 20.99 -2.91
C TRP A 352 -1.80 19.50 -2.87
N ILE A 353 -0.55 19.09 -3.12
CA ILE A 353 -0.10 17.71 -2.92
C ILE A 353 -0.35 17.31 -1.46
N GLU A 354 0.15 18.12 -0.52
CA GLU A 354 0.07 17.84 0.91
C GLU A 354 -1.37 17.87 1.44
N ALA A 355 -2.17 18.87 1.05
CA ALA A 355 -3.57 18.95 1.44
C ALA A 355 -4.38 17.76 0.90
N THR A 356 -4.14 17.33 -0.34
CA THR A 356 -4.86 16.20 -0.94
C THR A 356 -4.43 14.87 -0.31
N ARG A 357 -3.14 14.74 0.04
CA ARG A 357 -2.61 13.62 0.83
C ARG A 357 -3.34 13.54 2.18
N GLN A 358 -3.37 14.61 2.96
CA GLN A 358 -4.04 14.65 4.27
C GLN A 358 -5.54 14.35 4.17
N ILE A 359 -6.23 14.89 3.16
CA ILE A 359 -7.64 14.57 2.91
C ILE A 359 -7.81 13.08 2.59
N SER A 360 -6.91 12.50 1.80
CA SER A 360 -6.93 11.07 1.49
C SER A 360 -6.81 10.20 2.74
N GLU A 361 -5.93 10.59 3.67
CA GLU A 361 -5.78 9.91 4.97
C GLU A 361 -7.07 9.95 5.77
N ILE A 362 -7.66 11.14 5.95
CA ILE A 362 -8.93 11.32 6.68
C ILE A 362 -10.03 10.45 6.07
N LEU A 363 -10.10 10.36 4.74
CA LEU A 363 -11.09 9.54 4.05
C LEU A 363 -10.85 8.04 4.25
N ILE A 364 -9.60 7.59 4.22
CA ILE A 364 -9.25 6.19 4.49
C ILE A 364 -9.54 5.85 5.95
N GLU A 365 -9.19 6.71 6.90
CA GLU A 365 -9.53 6.55 8.31
C GLU A 365 -11.05 6.44 8.51
N LYS A 366 -11.83 7.32 7.86
CA LYS A 366 -13.30 7.34 8.00
C LYS A 366 -14.00 6.13 7.35
N TYR A 367 -13.57 5.73 6.15
CA TYR A 367 -14.33 4.79 5.31
C TYR A 367 -13.71 3.40 5.19
N CYS A 368 -12.40 3.26 5.37
CA CYS A 368 -11.73 1.97 5.24
C CYS A 368 -11.49 1.31 6.60
N LEU A 369 -11.11 2.09 7.60
CA LEU A 369 -10.72 1.59 8.90
C LEU A 369 -11.95 1.54 9.82
N ASN A 370 -12.37 0.33 10.18
CA ASN A 370 -13.32 0.11 11.26
C ASN A 370 -12.57 0.19 12.60
N ILE A 371 -12.11 1.39 12.98
CA ILE A 371 -11.53 1.60 14.31
C ILE A 371 -12.70 1.74 15.28
N GLN A 372 -13.02 0.66 15.99
CA GLN A 372 -14.01 0.65 17.07
C GLN A 372 -13.43 1.21 18.37
#